data_AF-A0A0A6CZF2-F1
#
_entry.id   AF-A0A0A6CZF2-F1
#
_cell.length_a   1.000
_cell.length_b   1.000
_cell.length_c   1.000
_cell.angle_alpha   90.00
_cell.angle_beta   90.00
_cell.angle_gamma   90.00
#
_symmetry.space_group_name_H-M   'P 1'
#
loop_
_entity.id
_entity.type
_entity.pdbx_description
1 polymer ?
#
loop_
_entity_poly.entity_id
_entity_poly.type
_entity_poly.pdbx_seq_one_letter_code
_entity_poly.pdbx_strand_id
1 'polypeptide(L)'
;MRRPRASDWCMLRTSPGRTLALAQSLLAAGLDAWTPSEIHSRRRPRSKATIEIEAPIMPTFVFARAAVIPELMRIQAMPISPHPPFSIFRHLGEIPLLHDHEILNLRAVAELAQRKRLKKSHRYVFPVGEQVKVAEGNFTGLEGIVEGGDGKYALVCFGGSMQFKIATFLLRSDDIDGASGEASGPRTAAQAV
;
A
#
# COMPACT_ATOMS: atom_id res chain seq x y z
N MET A 1 -26.05 24.22 13.70
CA MET A 1 -24.82 24.68 13.02
C MET A 1 -23.63 24.19 13.82
N ARG A 2 -22.79 23.31 13.26
CA ARG A 2 -21.66 22.73 14.00
C ARG A 2 -20.44 23.64 13.84
N ARG A 3 -19.88 24.14 14.95
CA ARG A 3 -18.63 24.89 14.92
C ARG A 3 -17.45 23.95 14.61
N PRO A 4 -16.52 24.37 13.74
CA PRO A 4 -15.32 23.59 13.46
C PRO A 4 -14.44 23.48 14.71
N ARG A 5 -14.03 22.25 15.01
CA ARG A 5 -12.91 22.00 15.93
C ARG A 5 -11.61 22.03 15.14
N ALA A 6 -10.50 22.34 15.80
CA ALA A 6 -9.19 22.34 15.14
C ALA A 6 -8.82 20.98 14.54
N SER A 7 -9.32 19.89 15.13
CA SER A 7 -9.14 18.51 14.66
C SER A 7 -10.06 18.12 13.50
N ASP A 8 -11.10 18.90 13.20
CA ASP A 8 -12.01 18.55 12.12
C ASP A 8 -11.33 18.76 10.76
N TRP A 9 -11.86 18.12 9.74
CA TRP A 9 -11.42 18.20 8.35
C TRP A 9 -12.54 18.74 7.47
N CYS A 10 -12.18 19.48 6.43
CA CYS A 10 -13.08 19.84 5.35
C CYS A 10 -12.64 19.17 4.04
N MET A 11 -13.56 19.11 3.09
CA MET A 11 -13.30 18.56 1.76
C MET A 11 -13.09 19.67 0.73
N LEU A 12 -12.14 19.45 -0.16
CA LEU A 12 -11.83 20.25 -1.32
C LEU A 12 -12.12 19.45 -2.58
N ARG A 13 -12.53 20.15 -3.65
CA ARG A 13 -12.71 19.60 -4.99
C ARG A 13 -11.72 20.22 -5.96
N THR A 14 -11.17 19.41 -6.84
CA THR A 14 -10.31 19.84 -7.95
C THR A 14 -10.63 19.05 -9.21
N SER A 15 -10.19 19.54 -10.37
CA SER A 15 -10.31 18.80 -11.61
C SER A 15 -9.57 17.45 -11.54
N PRO A 16 -10.04 16.42 -12.29
CA PRO A 16 -9.33 15.16 -12.44
C PRO A 16 -7.86 15.36 -12.84
N GLY A 17 -6.98 14.47 -12.37
CA GLY A 17 -5.53 14.54 -12.64
C GLY A 17 -4.75 15.56 -11.81
N ARG A 18 -5.42 16.43 -11.01
CA ARG A 18 -4.75 17.42 -10.16
C ARG A 18 -4.82 17.12 -8.67
N THR A 19 -5.52 16.06 -8.25
CA THR A 19 -5.75 15.73 -6.84
C THR A 19 -4.46 15.64 -6.02
N LEU A 20 -3.48 14.86 -6.48
CA LEU A 20 -2.20 14.69 -5.77
C LEU A 20 -1.38 15.99 -5.78
N ALA A 21 -1.33 16.66 -6.93
CA ALA A 21 -0.63 17.94 -7.06
C ALA A 21 -1.20 19.01 -6.11
N LEU A 22 -2.53 19.06 -5.94
CA LEU A 22 -3.17 19.97 -5.00
C LEU A 22 -2.80 19.63 -3.56
N ALA A 23 -2.95 18.37 -3.16
CA ALA A 23 -2.63 17.94 -1.80
C ALA A 23 -1.16 18.25 -1.45
N GLN A 24 -0.23 17.92 -2.35
CA GLN A 24 1.20 18.21 -2.18
C GLN A 24 1.49 19.72 -2.14
N SER A 25 0.85 20.51 -3.00
CA SER A 25 1.04 21.95 -3.07
C SER A 25 0.54 22.66 -1.80
N LEU A 26 -0.61 22.25 -1.26
CA LEU A 26 -1.14 22.78 0.00
C LEU A 26 -0.24 22.37 1.18
N LEU A 27 0.17 21.10 1.23
CA LEU A 27 1.09 20.60 2.26
C LEU A 27 2.42 21.36 2.26
N ALA A 28 2.99 21.62 1.07
CA ALA A 28 4.22 22.40 0.91
C ALA A 28 4.08 23.86 1.36
N ALA A 29 2.87 24.41 1.33
CA ALA A 29 2.55 25.74 1.88
C ALA A 29 2.25 25.72 3.39
N GLY A 30 2.44 24.58 4.07
CA GLY A 30 2.19 24.43 5.50
C GLY A 30 0.71 24.23 5.85
N LEU A 31 -0.15 23.98 4.87
CA LEU A 31 -1.56 23.67 5.08
C LEU A 31 -1.71 22.15 5.20
N ASP A 32 -2.13 21.66 6.37
CA ASP A 32 -2.34 20.23 6.59
C ASP A 32 -3.47 19.72 5.67
N ALA A 33 -3.03 19.05 4.60
CA ALA A 33 -3.85 18.55 3.52
C ALA A 33 -3.40 17.15 3.12
N TRP A 34 -4.37 16.30 2.81
CA TRP A 34 -4.15 14.89 2.50
C TRP A 34 -5.23 14.36 1.55
N THR A 35 -4.88 13.37 0.74
CA THR A 35 -5.84 12.62 -0.08
C THR A 35 -5.43 11.14 -0.08
N PRO A 36 -6.38 10.19 -0.03
CA PRO A 36 -6.05 8.78 -0.11
C PRO A 36 -5.49 8.44 -1.50
N SER A 37 -4.30 7.86 -1.52
CA SER A 37 -3.58 7.48 -2.75
C SER A 37 -3.14 6.02 -2.73
N GLU A 38 -2.95 5.45 -3.91
CA GLU A 38 -2.40 4.13 -4.14
C GLU A 38 -1.46 4.16 -5.35
N ILE A 39 -0.56 3.17 -5.44
CA ILE A 39 0.39 3.09 -6.56
C ILE A 39 -0.21 2.20 -7.66
N HIS A 40 -0.38 2.77 -8.85
CA HIS A 40 -0.84 2.09 -10.06
C HIS A 40 0.34 1.70 -10.95
N SER A 41 0.25 0.51 -11.54
CA SER A 41 1.22 0.04 -12.54
C SER A 41 0.68 0.34 -13.93
N ARG A 42 1.33 1.24 -14.67
CA ARG A 42 0.93 1.61 -16.04
C ARG A 42 2.06 1.35 -17.03
N ARG A 43 1.73 0.74 -18.16
CA ARG A 43 2.70 0.53 -19.25
C ARG A 43 3.18 1.88 -19.79
N ARG A 44 4.50 2.04 -19.97
CA ARG A 44 5.06 3.21 -20.67
C ARG A 44 4.52 3.25 -22.09
N PRO A 45 3.99 4.40 -22.54
CA PRO A 45 3.76 4.62 -23.95
C PRO A 45 5.05 4.32 -24.74
N ARG A 46 4.94 3.58 -25.85
CA ARG A 46 6.05 3.22 -26.75
C ARG A 46 7.17 2.36 -26.12
N SER A 47 6.93 1.73 -24.97
CA SER A 47 7.86 0.75 -24.38
C SER A 47 7.12 -0.48 -23.83
N LYS A 48 7.86 -1.58 -23.62
CA LYS A 48 7.39 -2.74 -22.86
C LYS A 48 7.55 -2.55 -21.34
N ALA A 49 8.28 -1.51 -20.91
CA ALA A 49 8.47 -1.20 -19.50
C ALA A 49 7.18 -0.73 -18.83
N THR A 50 7.03 -1.04 -17.54
CA THR A 50 5.90 -0.59 -16.71
C THR A 50 6.42 0.42 -15.70
N ILE A 51 5.70 1.54 -15.51
CA ILE A 51 6.00 2.54 -14.47
C ILE A 51 4.99 2.39 -13.34
N GLU A 52 5.48 2.55 -12.12
CA GLU A 52 4.66 2.76 -10.94
C GLU A 52 4.34 4.26 -10.80
N ILE A 53 3.06 4.60 -10.84
CA ILE A 53 2.55 5.98 -10.74
C ILE A 53 1.63 6.04 -9.54
N GLU A 54 1.84 7.00 -8.65
CA GLU A 54 0.88 7.28 -7.58
C GLU A 54 -0.41 7.87 -8.17
N ALA A 55 -1.55 7.34 -7.75
CA ALA A 55 -2.87 7.77 -8.19
C ALA A 55 -3.80 7.92 -6.98
N PRO A 56 -4.71 8.91 -6.98
CA PRO A 56 -5.69 9.05 -5.91
C PRO A 56 -6.70 7.90 -5.96
N ILE A 57 -6.95 7.26 -4.83
CA ILE A 57 -8.03 6.25 -4.67
C ILE A 57 -9.39 6.92 -4.89
N MET A 58 -9.52 8.17 -4.44
CA MET A 58 -10.70 9.00 -4.63
C MET A 58 -10.32 10.25 -5.43
N PRO A 59 -10.39 10.20 -6.77
CA PRO A 59 -10.08 11.35 -7.62
C PRO A 59 -10.96 12.55 -7.31
N THR A 60 -10.46 13.75 -7.62
CA THR A 60 -11.11 15.06 -7.41
C THR A 60 -11.24 15.54 -5.96
N PHE A 61 -11.00 14.70 -4.96
CA PHE A 61 -11.18 15.06 -3.55
C PHE A 61 -9.86 15.16 -2.78
N VAL A 62 -9.69 16.26 -2.05
CA VAL A 62 -8.59 16.48 -1.09
C VAL A 62 -9.20 16.86 0.24
N PHE A 63 -8.65 16.36 1.34
CA PHE A 63 -9.06 16.72 2.70
C PHE A 63 -8.06 17.72 3.27
N ALA A 64 -8.52 18.74 3.96
CA ALA A 64 -7.68 19.69 4.66
C ALA A 64 -8.23 19.96 6.06
N ARG A 65 -7.39 20.40 7.00
CA ARG A 65 -7.87 20.76 8.36
C ARG A 65 -8.88 21.88 8.31
N ALA A 66 -9.93 21.77 9.13
CA ALA A 66 -10.95 22.80 9.25
C ALA A 66 -10.37 24.13 9.78
N ALA A 67 -9.30 24.07 10.57
CA ALA A 67 -8.58 25.24 11.05
C ALA A 67 -8.05 26.14 9.93
N VAL A 68 -7.74 25.57 8.75
CA VAL A 68 -7.20 26.33 7.61
C VAL A 68 -8.28 26.80 6.62
N ILE A 69 -9.57 26.60 6.91
CA ILE A 69 -10.67 27.06 6.04
C ILE A 69 -10.57 28.56 5.69
N PRO A 70 -10.30 29.49 6.62
CA PRO A 70 -10.17 30.91 6.28
C PRO A 70 -9.06 31.16 5.23
N GLU A 71 -7.94 30.47 5.37
CA GLU A 71 -6.80 30.58 4.45
C GLU A 71 -7.13 29.95 3.08
N LEU A 72 -7.83 28.82 3.06
CA LEU A 72 -8.32 28.20 1.83
C LEU A 72 -9.29 29.11 1.07
N MET A 73 -10.18 29.82 1.79
CA MET A 73 -11.07 30.82 1.19
C MET A 73 -10.27 31.99 0.60
N ARG A 74 -9.25 32.46 1.33
CA ARG A 74 -8.35 33.52 0.85
C ARG A 74 -7.66 33.10 -0.44
N ILE A 75 -7.08 31.90 -0.48
CA ILE A 75 -6.41 31.32 -1.65
C ILE A 75 -7.39 31.19 -2.83
N GLN A 76 -8.61 30.71 -2.58
CA GLN A 76 -9.63 30.56 -3.62
C GLN A 76 -10.05 31.91 -4.23
N ALA A 77 -10.00 33.00 -3.45
CA ALA A 77 -10.30 34.35 -3.91
C ALA A 77 -9.13 35.05 -4.63
N MET A 78 -7.93 34.46 -4.66
CA MET A 78 -6.78 35.06 -5.34
C MET A 78 -6.96 35.02 -6.86
N PRO A 79 -6.71 36.13 -7.59
CA PRO A 79 -6.79 36.14 -9.05
C PRO A 79 -5.83 35.15 -9.72
N ILE A 80 -4.66 34.95 -9.10
CA ILE A 80 -3.63 33.99 -9.50
C ILE A 80 -3.17 33.28 -8.22
N SER A 81 -3.38 31.96 -8.17
CA SER A 81 -2.98 31.11 -7.05
C SER A 81 -1.77 30.26 -7.43
N PRO A 82 -0.79 30.07 -6.53
CA PRO A 82 0.30 29.12 -6.74
C PRO A 82 -0.16 27.66 -6.64
N HIS A 83 -1.41 27.42 -6.22
CA HIS A 83 -2.00 26.10 -6.07
C HIS A 83 -2.83 25.71 -7.30
N PRO A 84 -2.93 24.41 -7.62
CA PRO A 84 -3.91 23.93 -8.59
C PRO A 84 -5.32 24.45 -8.27
N PRO A 85 -6.12 24.89 -9.26
CA PRO A 85 -7.47 25.38 -9.02
C PRO A 85 -8.33 24.38 -8.26
N PHE A 86 -8.98 24.86 -7.19
CA PHE A 86 -9.84 24.05 -6.34
C PHE A 86 -11.06 24.85 -5.84
N SER A 87 -12.04 24.14 -5.29
CA SER A 87 -13.17 24.73 -4.56
C SER A 87 -13.38 24.01 -3.24
N ILE A 88 -13.79 24.75 -2.21
CA ILE A 88 -14.22 24.12 -0.95
C ILE A 88 -15.56 23.42 -1.21
N PHE A 89 -15.65 22.14 -0.85
CA PHE A 89 -16.89 21.40 -1.00
C PHE A 89 -17.97 21.97 -0.09
N ARG A 90 -19.12 22.27 -0.68
CA ARG A 90 -20.30 22.76 0.03
C ARG A 90 -21.46 21.83 -0.23
N HIS A 91 -22.21 21.54 0.82
CA HIS A 91 -23.46 20.79 0.76
C HIS A 91 -24.55 21.63 1.42
N LEU A 92 -25.61 21.95 0.68
CA LEU A 92 -26.69 22.82 1.15
C LEU A 92 -26.20 24.20 1.67
N GLY A 93 -25.20 24.78 1.00
CA GLY A 93 -24.59 26.07 1.36
C GLY A 93 -23.54 26.00 2.47
N GLU A 94 -23.53 24.93 3.25
CA GLU A 94 -22.64 24.70 4.39
C GLU A 94 -21.39 23.93 3.98
N ILE A 95 -20.31 24.05 4.75
CA ILE A 95 -19.09 23.24 4.59
C ILE A 95 -19.19 22.02 5.51
N PRO A 96 -19.31 20.79 4.97
CA PRO A 96 -19.31 19.59 5.78
C PRO A 96 -17.99 19.43 6.53
N LEU A 97 -18.08 19.10 7.81
CA LEU A 97 -16.93 18.86 8.69
C LEU A 97 -16.85 17.39 9.04
N LEU A 98 -15.71 16.78 8.74
CA LEU A 98 -15.38 15.39 9.02
C LEU A 98 -14.52 15.33 10.28
N HIS A 99 -14.78 14.35 11.14
CA HIS A 99 -13.91 14.08 12.29
C HIS A 99 -12.66 13.29 11.86
N ASP A 100 -11.64 13.31 12.72
CA ASP A 100 -10.44 12.50 12.53
C ASP A 100 -10.74 11.01 12.31
N HIS A 101 -11.73 10.43 12.99
CA HIS A 101 -12.05 9.00 12.83
C HIS A 101 -12.53 8.65 11.42
N GLU A 102 -13.22 9.58 10.73
CA GLU A 102 -13.66 9.37 9.34
C GLU A 102 -12.46 9.37 8.39
N ILE A 103 -11.47 10.24 8.67
CA ILE A 103 -10.20 10.27 7.93
C ILE A 103 -9.36 9.03 8.24
N LEU A 104 -9.33 8.55 9.49
CA LEU A 104 -8.63 7.33 9.87
C LEU A 104 -9.15 6.11 9.11
N ASN A 105 -10.47 6.00 8.91
CA ASN A 105 -11.06 4.94 8.10
C ASN A 105 -10.55 4.99 6.64
N LEU A 106 -10.45 6.19 6.05
CA LEU A 106 -9.89 6.36 4.71
C LEU A 106 -8.40 6.03 4.65
N ARG A 107 -7.64 6.37 5.70
CA ARG A 107 -6.22 6.01 5.81
C ARG A 107 -6.04 4.49 5.88
N ALA A 108 -6.88 3.79 6.63
CA ALA A 108 -6.85 2.33 6.69
C ALA A 108 -7.09 1.70 5.31
N VAL A 109 -7.99 2.26 4.50
CA VAL A 109 -8.20 1.81 3.11
C VAL A 109 -6.95 2.02 2.25
N ALA A 110 -6.32 3.19 2.33
CA ALA A 110 -5.08 3.48 1.61
C ALA A 110 -3.94 2.55 2.03
N GLU A 111 -3.80 2.28 3.34
CA GLU A 111 -2.80 1.36 3.86
C GLU A 111 -3.05 -0.09 3.40
N LEU A 112 -4.31 -0.55 3.40
CA LEU A 112 -4.66 -1.88 2.87
C LEU A 112 -4.31 -2.00 1.39
N ALA A 113 -4.54 -0.96 0.58
CA ALA A 113 -4.14 -0.92 -0.82
C ALA A 113 -2.61 -1.05 -0.96
N GLN A 114 -1.85 -0.32 -0.15
CA GLN A 114 -0.39 -0.41 -0.11
C GLN A 114 0.11 -1.81 0.31
N ARG A 115 -0.47 -2.41 1.35
CA ARG A 115 -0.12 -3.77 1.79
C ARG A 115 -0.40 -4.82 0.72
N LYS A 116 -1.58 -4.75 0.07
CA LYS A 116 -1.94 -5.63 -1.06
C LYS A 116 -0.93 -5.50 -2.20
N ARG A 117 -0.42 -4.29 -2.47
CA ARG A 117 0.63 -4.08 -3.46
C ARG A 117 1.95 -4.73 -3.06
N LEU A 118 2.42 -4.52 -1.83
CA LEU A 118 3.66 -5.12 -1.34
C LEU A 118 3.65 -6.64 -1.49
N LYS A 119 2.54 -7.28 -1.12
CA LYS A 119 2.33 -8.72 -1.36
C LYS A 119 2.42 -9.10 -2.84
N LYS A 120 1.82 -8.31 -3.75
CA LYS A 120 1.89 -8.55 -5.20
C LYS A 120 3.26 -8.25 -5.81
N SER A 121 4.07 -7.39 -5.20
CA SER A 121 5.38 -6.98 -5.73
C SER A 121 6.52 -7.91 -5.34
N HIS A 122 6.32 -8.83 -4.39
CA HIS A 122 7.26 -9.91 -4.13
C HIS A 122 7.28 -10.89 -5.31
N ARG A 123 8.05 -10.52 -6.34
CA ARG A 123 8.52 -11.43 -7.37
C ARG A 123 9.74 -12.12 -6.81
N TYR A 124 9.52 -13.26 -6.17
CA TYR A 124 10.63 -14.13 -5.82
C TYR A 124 10.86 -15.10 -6.97
N VAL A 125 12.09 -15.13 -7.48
CA VAL A 125 12.50 -16.13 -8.46
C VAL A 125 13.05 -17.31 -7.67
N PHE A 126 12.22 -18.34 -7.51
CA PHE A 126 12.67 -19.60 -6.90
C PHE A 126 13.60 -20.32 -7.89
N PRO A 127 14.84 -20.68 -7.52
CA PRO A 127 15.66 -21.59 -8.30
C PRO A 127 14.93 -22.89 -8.67
N VAL A 128 15.20 -23.38 -9.88
CA VAL A 128 14.73 -24.69 -10.33
C VAL A 128 15.35 -25.76 -9.44
N GLY A 129 14.53 -26.69 -8.96
CA GLY A 129 14.91 -27.73 -8.00
C GLY A 129 14.60 -27.37 -6.54
N GLU A 130 14.18 -26.14 -6.25
CA GLU A 130 13.85 -25.73 -4.89
C GLU A 130 12.52 -26.33 -4.42
N GLN A 131 12.49 -26.83 -3.18
CA GLN A 131 11.28 -27.32 -2.54
C GLN A 131 10.51 -26.14 -1.95
N VAL A 132 9.25 -25.99 -2.38
CA VAL A 132 8.39 -24.87 -2.00
C VAL A 132 7.06 -25.37 -1.46
N LYS A 133 6.55 -24.63 -0.46
CA LYS A 133 5.25 -24.88 0.14
C LYS A 133 4.27 -23.77 -0.22
N VAL A 134 3.06 -24.14 -0.60
CA VAL A 134 1.99 -23.17 -0.84
C VAL A 134 1.43 -22.70 0.49
N ALA A 135 1.63 -21.42 0.82
CA ALA A 135 1.22 -20.84 2.09
C ALA A 135 -0.23 -20.33 2.10
N GLU A 136 -0.78 -19.97 0.95
CA GLU A 136 -2.12 -19.39 0.82
C GLU A 136 -2.82 -19.85 -0.50
N GLY A 137 -4.15 -19.95 -0.50
CA GLY A 137 -4.98 -20.29 -1.68
C GLY A 137 -5.49 -21.74 -1.75
N ASN A 138 -6.05 -22.13 -2.89
CA ASN A 138 -6.72 -23.43 -3.06
C ASN A 138 -5.78 -24.65 -2.94
N PHE A 139 -4.47 -24.43 -3.04
CA PHE A 139 -3.43 -25.45 -2.95
C PHE A 139 -2.64 -25.34 -1.64
N THR A 140 -3.15 -24.60 -0.64
CA THR A 140 -2.46 -24.38 0.65
C THR A 140 -2.07 -25.71 1.29
N GLY A 141 -0.82 -25.78 1.78
CA GLY A 141 -0.27 -26.96 2.45
C GLY A 141 0.36 -27.98 1.51
N LEU A 142 0.19 -27.84 0.19
CA LEU A 142 0.90 -28.69 -0.77
C LEU A 142 2.37 -28.25 -0.89
N GLU A 143 3.25 -29.25 -0.98
CA GLU A 143 4.68 -29.12 -1.12
C GLU A 143 5.13 -29.74 -2.43
N GLY A 144 5.95 -29.02 -3.18
CA GLY A 144 6.41 -29.47 -4.50
C GLY A 144 7.73 -28.84 -4.87
N ILE A 145 8.27 -29.28 -6.00
CA ILE A 145 9.58 -28.83 -6.50
C ILE A 145 9.35 -27.83 -7.62
N VAL A 146 10.08 -26.72 -7.61
CA VAL A 146 10.05 -25.73 -8.69
C VAL A 146 10.75 -26.28 -9.91
N GLU A 147 10.03 -26.42 -11.03
CA GLU A 147 10.60 -26.86 -12.31
C GLU A 147 10.97 -25.69 -13.23
N GLY A 148 10.49 -24.49 -12.92
CA GLY A 148 10.72 -23.29 -13.71
C GLY A 148 9.88 -22.12 -13.25
N GLY A 149 10.11 -20.93 -13.79
CA GLY A 149 9.30 -19.77 -13.45
C GLY A 149 9.71 -18.50 -14.17
N ASP A 150 8.80 -17.53 -14.20
CA ASP A 150 9.01 -16.19 -14.76
C ASP A 150 9.15 -15.11 -13.66
N GLY A 151 9.36 -15.55 -12.41
CA GLY A 151 9.44 -14.72 -11.20
C GLY A 151 8.09 -14.20 -10.69
N LYS A 152 7.05 -14.14 -11.53
CA LYS A 152 5.68 -13.84 -11.10
C LYS A 152 4.91 -15.13 -10.79
N TYR A 153 5.21 -16.18 -11.54
CA TYR A 153 4.72 -17.53 -11.35
C TYR A 153 5.88 -18.51 -11.33
N ALA A 154 5.78 -19.52 -10.48
CA ALA A 154 6.59 -20.72 -10.52
C ALA A 154 5.73 -21.89 -11.02
N LEU A 155 6.34 -22.73 -11.83
CA LEU A 155 5.81 -24.04 -12.19
C LEU A 155 6.26 -25.00 -11.09
N VAL A 156 5.31 -25.49 -10.31
CA VAL A 156 5.58 -26.37 -9.17
C VAL A 156 5.05 -27.76 -9.49
N CYS A 157 5.90 -28.78 -9.33
CA CYS A 157 5.55 -30.18 -9.49
C CYS A 157 5.21 -30.77 -8.12
N PHE A 158 3.95 -31.15 -7.94
CA PHE A 158 3.49 -31.88 -6.77
C PHE A 158 3.48 -33.38 -7.06
N GLY A 159 4.02 -34.18 -6.13
CA GLY A 159 3.96 -35.65 -6.21
C GLY A 159 4.59 -36.24 -7.49
N GLY A 160 5.56 -35.55 -8.09
CA GLY A 160 6.36 -36.04 -9.23
C GLY A 160 5.64 -36.12 -10.58
N SER A 161 4.38 -35.68 -10.69
CA SER A 161 3.62 -35.80 -11.95
C SER A 161 2.63 -34.66 -12.21
N MET A 162 2.24 -33.88 -11.20
CA MET A 162 1.25 -32.83 -11.34
C MET A 162 1.90 -31.45 -11.31
N GLN A 163 1.96 -30.79 -12.46
CA GLN A 163 2.52 -29.46 -12.61
C GLN A 163 1.44 -28.39 -12.50
N PHE A 164 1.64 -27.42 -11.62
CA PHE A 164 0.76 -26.26 -11.49
C PHE A 164 1.53 -24.96 -11.58
N LYS A 165 0.92 -23.99 -12.27
CA LYS A 165 1.42 -22.62 -12.32
C LYS A 165 0.90 -21.84 -11.12
N ILE A 166 1.77 -21.58 -10.14
CA ILE A 166 1.42 -20.91 -8.89
C ILE A 166 2.09 -19.54 -8.84
N ALA A 167 1.36 -18.53 -8.37
CA ALA A 167 1.95 -17.21 -8.21
C ALA A 167 3.00 -17.23 -7.09
N THR A 168 4.17 -16.64 -7.34
CA THR A 168 5.34 -16.76 -6.44
C THR A 168 5.11 -16.16 -5.06
N PHE A 169 4.21 -15.18 -4.94
CA PHE A 169 3.81 -14.59 -3.65
C PHE A 169 3.00 -15.55 -2.75
N LEU A 170 2.49 -16.67 -3.29
CA LEU A 170 1.79 -17.71 -2.53
C LEU A 170 2.73 -18.82 -2.04
N LEU A 171 3.99 -18.80 -2.46
CA LEU A 171 4.98 -19.81 -2.16
C LEU A 171 5.91 -19.34 -1.04
N ARG A 172 6.33 -20.26 -0.20
CA ARG A 172 7.43 -20.08 0.76
C ARG A 172 8.50 -21.12 0.49
N SER A 173 9.77 -20.70 0.55
CA SER A 173 10.91 -21.61 0.63
C SER A 173 10.94 -22.24 2.02
N ASP A 174 11.31 -23.50 2.09
CA ASP A 174 11.45 -24.24 3.37
C ASP A 174 12.79 -23.99 4.07
N ASP A 175 13.57 -22.99 3.64
CA ASP A 175 14.74 -22.51 4.38
C ASP A 175 14.31 -21.71 5.61
N ILE A 176 13.77 -22.43 6.59
CA ILE A 176 13.88 -22.07 8.01
C ILE A 176 14.90 -23.05 8.57
N ASP A 177 16.13 -22.55 8.76
CA ASP A 177 17.14 -23.20 9.58
C ASP A 177 16.51 -23.74 10.87
N GLY A 178 16.64 -25.05 11.05
CA GLY A 178 16.47 -25.69 12.33
C GLY A 178 17.46 -25.07 13.34
N ALA A 179 16.94 -24.25 14.24
CA ALA A 179 17.57 -24.02 15.54
C ALA A 179 16.86 -24.92 16.55
N SER A 180 17.34 -26.16 16.61
CA SER A 180 16.98 -27.19 17.58
C SER A 180 17.09 -26.65 19.00
N GLY A 181 15.97 -26.70 19.73
CA GLY A 181 16.02 -26.85 21.18
C GLY A 181 16.56 -28.24 21.53
N GLU A 182 17.18 -28.30 22.72
CA GLU A 182 17.69 -29.49 23.41
C GLU A 182 18.97 -30.15 22.87
N ALA A 183 20.08 -29.84 23.54
CA ALA A 183 21.13 -30.81 23.84
C ALA A 183 21.32 -30.86 25.36
N SER A 184 20.52 -31.71 26.01
CA SER A 184 20.85 -32.33 27.29
C SER A 184 21.88 -33.45 27.02
N GLY A 185 23.00 -33.44 27.72
CA GLY A 185 24.06 -34.45 27.60
C GLY A 185 25.11 -34.31 28.72
N PRO A 186 25.79 -35.40 29.11
CA PRO A 186 25.81 -35.86 30.50
C PRO A 186 27.03 -35.46 31.35
N ARG A 187 26.87 -35.62 32.66
CA ARG A 187 27.94 -35.73 33.67
C ARG A 187 28.88 -36.89 33.35
N THR A 188 30.18 -36.62 33.31
CA THR A 188 31.21 -37.59 33.73
C THR A 188 32.39 -36.85 34.38
N ALA A 189 32.80 -37.34 35.54
CA ALA A 189 33.92 -36.86 36.34
C ALA A 189 35.26 -37.40 35.83
N ALA A 190 36.35 -36.65 36.02
CA ALA A 190 37.71 -37.19 36.21
C ALA A 190 38.60 -36.16 36.94
N GLN A 191 39.34 -36.67 37.93
CA GLN A 191 40.25 -35.99 38.86
C GLN A 191 41.66 -35.73 38.30
N ALA A 192 42.45 -34.99 39.10
CA ALA A 192 43.93 -34.96 39.23
C ALA A 192 44.65 -34.03 38.22
N VAL A 193 45.59 -33.16 38.61
CA VAL A 193 46.45 -32.98 39.80
C VAL A 193 46.54 -31.49 40.14
#